data_AF-A0A354FFG5-F1
#
_entry.id   AF-A0A354FFG5-F1
#
_cell.length_a   1.000
_cell.length_b   1.000
_cell.length_c   1.000
_cell.angle_alpha   90.00
_cell.angle_beta   90.00
_cell.angle_gamma   90.00
#
_symmetry.space_group_name_H-M   'P 1'
#
loop_
_entity.id
_entity.type
_entity.pdbx_description
1 polymer ?
#
loop_
_entity_poly.entity_id
_entity_poly.type
_entity_poly.pdbx_seq_one_letter_code
_entity_poly.pdbx_strand_id
1 'polypeptide(L)'
;EMASLFPDDLDALRRTREIADRCHVDFDFNQMHLPEYQVPEGYNLDSYLHKLCRERLSGRYPQGVSQEAEERLAHELQIIQQTGFSGYFLIVEDFVSWARAQGIPVGPGR
;
A
#
# COMPACT_ATOMS: atom_id res chain seq x y z
N GLU A 1 -6.86 -30.48 32.87
CA GLU A 1 -7.52 -31.35 31.88
C GLU A 1 -6.53 -32.24 31.13
N MET A 2 -5.50 -31.71 30.45
CA MET A 2 -4.54 -32.59 29.74
C MET A 2 -3.69 -33.48 30.67
N ALA A 3 -3.28 -32.98 31.84
CA ALA A 3 -2.55 -33.78 32.84
C ALA A 3 -3.34 -34.98 33.37
N SER A 4 -4.67 -34.89 33.44
CA SER A 4 -5.53 -36.01 33.84
C SER A 4 -5.76 -37.02 32.71
N LEU A 5 -5.56 -36.62 31.45
CA LEU A 5 -5.66 -37.49 30.28
C LEU A 5 -4.33 -38.22 29.99
N PHE A 6 -3.20 -37.66 30.43
CA PHE A 6 -1.85 -38.22 30.29
C PHE A 6 -1.16 -38.39 31.66
N PRO A 7 -1.74 -39.18 32.59
CA PRO A 7 -1.21 -39.30 33.96
C PRO A 7 0.16 -40.00 34.02
N ASP A 8 0.44 -40.90 33.05
CA ASP A 8 1.68 -41.68 33.00
C ASP A 8 2.81 -40.98 32.22
N ASP A 9 2.52 -39.85 31.55
CA ASP A 9 3.48 -39.11 30.73
C ASP A 9 3.35 -37.60 30.90
N LEU A 10 3.62 -37.15 32.13
CA LEU A 10 3.70 -35.72 32.46
C LEU A 10 4.89 -35.04 31.77
N ASP A 11 5.90 -35.82 31.36
CA ASP A 11 7.07 -35.32 30.64
C ASP A 11 6.70 -34.85 29.21
N ALA A 12 5.76 -35.52 28.54
CA ALA A 12 5.21 -35.05 27.27
C ALA A 12 4.62 -33.63 27.41
N LEU A 13 3.88 -33.35 28.48
CA LEU A 13 3.30 -32.03 28.74
C LEU A 13 4.37 -30.97 29.04
N ARG A 14 5.42 -31.33 29.78
CA ARG A 14 6.56 -30.43 30.01
C ARG A 14 7.24 -30.08 28.69
N ARG A 15 7.44 -31.05 27.80
CA ARG A 15 8.07 -30.86 26.49
C ARG A 15 7.25 -29.96 25.56
N THR A 16 5.92 -30.03 25.58
CA THR A 16 5.09 -29.11 24.79
C THR A 16 5.29 -27.66 25.26
N ARG A 17 5.39 -27.44 26.57
CA ARG A 17 5.68 -26.12 27.14
C ARG A 17 7.08 -25.64 26.76
N GLU A 18 8.09 -26.50 26.83
CA GLU A 18 9.45 -26.17 26.39
C GLU A 18 9.54 -25.77 24.92
N ILE A 19 8.80 -26.46 24.04
CA ILE A 19 8.71 -26.09 22.62
C ILE A 19 8.05 -24.73 22.47
N ALA A 20 6.94 -24.49 23.17
CA ALA A 20 6.24 -23.21 23.14
C ALA A 20 7.14 -22.05 23.63
N ASP A 21 7.90 -22.26 24.71
CA ASP A 21 8.82 -21.24 25.25
C ASP A 21 10.00 -20.95 24.30
N ARG A 22 10.37 -21.90 23.44
CA ARG A 22 11.37 -21.70 22.39
C ARG A 22 10.83 -21.00 21.15
N CYS A 23 9.52 -20.96 20.95
CA CYS A 23 8.90 -20.31 19.80
C CYS A 23 8.79 -18.80 20.04
N HIS A 24 9.80 -18.04 19.59
CA HIS A 24 9.73 -16.59 19.46
C HIS A 24 9.65 -16.23 17.98
N VAL A 25 8.50 -15.71 17.56
CA VAL A 25 8.26 -15.19 16.21
C VAL A 25 7.69 -13.80 16.36
N ASP A 26 8.44 -12.81 15.89
CA ASP A 26 8.01 -11.42 15.86
C ASP A 26 7.42 -11.10 14.48
N PHE A 27 6.26 -10.43 14.50
CA PHE A 27 5.64 -9.93 13.28
C PHE A 27 5.81 -8.42 13.24
N ASP A 28 6.39 -7.92 12.15
CA ASP A 28 6.37 -6.49 11.85
C ASP A 28 5.11 -6.17 11.06
N PHE A 29 4.17 -5.46 11.71
CA PHE A 29 2.95 -4.96 11.07
C PHE A 29 3.04 -3.48 10.70
N ASN A 30 4.16 -2.82 11.00
CA ASN A 30 4.37 -1.41 10.73
C ASN A 30 5.03 -1.18 9.35
N GLN A 31 5.68 -2.21 8.79
CA GLN A 31 6.29 -2.12 7.48
C GLN A 31 5.29 -2.43 6.36
N MET A 32 5.14 -1.48 5.43
CA MET A 32 4.38 -1.70 4.21
C MET A 32 5.29 -2.29 3.13
N HIS A 33 4.97 -3.51 2.68
CA HIS A 33 5.69 -4.17 1.60
C HIS A 33 5.00 -3.91 0.26
N LEU A 34 5.25 -2.76 -0.35
CA LEU A 34 4.78 -2.43 -1.69
C LEU A 34 5.78 -2.94 -2.75
N PRO A 35 5.30 -3.39 -3.93
CA PRO A 35 6.17 -3.64 -5.08
C PRO A 35 6.97 -2.40 -5.47
N GLU A 36 8.18 -2.60 -5.99
CA GLU A 36 8.97 -1.50 -6.56
C GLU A 36 8.31 -1.01 -7.85
N TYR A 37 7.92 0.27 -7.87
CA TYR A 37 7.41 0.93 -9.07
C TYR A 37 8.56 1.64 -9.80
N GLN A 38 8.73 1.34 -11.08
CA GLN A 38 9.78 1.96 -11.89
C GLN A 38 9.30 3.29 -12.46
N VAL A 39 10.04 4.36 -12.19
CA VAL A 39 9.79 5.69 -12.75
C VAL A 39 10.83 6.02 -13.82
N PRO A 40 10.48 6.89 -14.79
CA PRO A 40 11.43 7.34 -15.80
C PRO A 40 12.66 8.03 -15.19
N GLU A 41 13.75 8.03 -15.94
CA GLU A 41 15.00 8.69 -15.53
C GLU A 41 14.76 10.17 -15.18
N GLY A 42 15.41 10.63 -14.11
CA GLY A 42 15.24 11.99 -13.58
C GLY A 42 14.04 12.19 -12.66
N TYR A 43 13.22 11.16 -12.44
CA TYR A 43 12.11 11.20 -11.48
C TYR A 43 12.34 10.28 -10.28
N ASN A 44 11.64 10.59 -9.19
CA ASN A 44 11.37 9.69 -8.08
C ASN A 44 9.85 9.46 -8.00
N LEU A 45 9.38 8.60 -7.09
CA LEU A 45 7.95 8.28 -6.97
C LEU A 45 7.08 9.53 -6.77
N ASP A 46 7.53 10.45 -5.91
CA ASP A 46 6.80 11.67 -5.59
C ASP A 46 6.76 12.62 -6.79
N SER A 47 7.91 12.92 -7.39
CA SER A 47 8.02 13.86 -8.50
C SER A 47 7.32 13.34 -9.76
N TYR A 48 7.32 12.02 -9.97
CA TYR A 48 6.58 11.41 -11.06
C TYR A 48 5.06 11.48 -10.83
N LEU A 49 4.58 11.18 -9.62
CA LEU A 49 3.18 11.34 -9.26
C LEU A 49 2.72 12.80 -9.43
N HIS A 50 3.50 13.76 -8.95
CA HIS A 50 3.24 15.19 -9.14
C HIS A 50 3.11 15.58 -10.62
N LYS A 51 4.03 15.10 -11.47
CA LYS A 51 3.98 15.33 -12.92
C LYS A 51 2.67 14.83 -13.50
N LEU A 52 2.33 13.56 -13.25
CA LEU A 52 1.14 12.92 -13.79
C LEU A 52 -0.14 13.63 -13.35
N CYS A 53 -0.24 14.01 -12.08
CA CYS A 53 -1.40 14.74 -11.57
C CYS A 53 -1.55 16.11 -12.24
N ARG A 54 -0.45 16.86 -12.42
CA ARG A 54 -0.49 18.17 -13.10
C ARG A 54 -0.90 18.04 -14.57
N GLU A 55 -0.36 17.05 -15.28
CA GLU A 55 -0.69 16.81 -16.69
C GLU A 55 -2.15 16.44 -16.91
N ARG A 56 -2.75 15.71 -15.96
CA ARG A 56 -4.14 15.24 -16.06
C ARG A 56 -5.17 16.20 -15.44
N LEU A 57 -4.74 17.17 -14.64
CA LEU A 57 -5.63 18.10 -13.93
C LEU A 57 -6.51 18.90 -14.91
N SER A 58 -5.91 19.43 -15.99
CA SER A 58 -6.63 20.18 -17.02
C SER A 58 -7.70 19.33 -17.72
N GLY A 59 -7.42 18.05 -17.97
CA GLY A 59 -8.40 17.12 -18.55
C GLY A 59 -9.61 16.85 -17.65
N ARG A 60 -9.45 16.97 -16.33
CA ARG A 60 -10.55 16.83 -15.36
C ARG A 60 -11.40 18.09 -15.23
N TYR A 61 -10.82 19.25 -15.46
CA TYR A 61 -11.49 20.56 -15.39
C TYR A 61 -11.49 21.26 -16.76
N PRO A 62 -12.33 20.82 -17.72
CA PRO A 62 -12.33 21.35 -19.08
C PRO A 62 -12.73 22.83 -19.18
N GLN A 63 -13.38 23.39 -18.15
CA GLN A 63 -13.75 24.81 -18.07
C GLN A 63 -12.64 25.69 -17.46
N GLY A 64 -11.47 25.11 -17.17
CA GLY A 64 -10.37 25.77 -16.49
C GLY A 64 -10.20 25.24 -15.07
N VAL A 65 -8.94 25.14 -14.64
CA VAL A 65 -8.57 24.73 -13.29
C VAL A 65 -8.72 25.94 -12.37
N SER A 66 -9.53 25.81 -11.31
CA SER A 66 -9.65 26.86 -10.30
C SER A 66 -8.44 26.86 -9.36
N GLN A 67 -8.14 28.01 -8.76
CA GLN A 67 -7.10 28.11 -7.73
C GLN A 67 -7.35 27.13 -6.57
N GLU A 68 -8.61 26.97 -6.16
CA GLU A 68 -9.00 26.01 -5.12
C GLU A 68 -8.61 24.57 -5.49
N ALA A 69 -8.78 24.17 -6.76
CA ALA A 69 -8.41 22.84 -7.23
C ALA A 69 -6.89 22.63 -7.25
N GLU A 70 -6.11 23.67 -7.61
CA GLU A 70 -4.64 23.60 -7.56
C GLU A 70 -4.11 23.50 -6.13
N GLU A 71 -4.63 24.32 -5.22
CA GLU A 71 -4.26 24.29 -3.80
C GLU A 71 -4.63 22.95 -3.17
N ARG A 72 -5.81 22.43 -3.50
CA ARG A 72 -6.26 21.12 -3.04
C ARG A 72 -5.33 20.01 -3.51
N LEU A 73 -4.97 20.01 -4.79
CA LEU A 73 -4.04 19.02 -5.34
C LEU A 73 -2.66 19.11 -4.65
N ALA A 74 -2.13 20.32 -4.48
CA ALA A 74 -0.84 20.52 -3.83
C ALA A 74 -0.82 19.99 -2.38
N HIS A 75 -1.88 20.28 -1.63
CA HIS A 75 -2.04 19.78 -0.26
C HIS A 75 -2.14 18.25 -0.19
N GLU A 76 -2.95 17.62 -1.06
CA GLU A 76 -3.08 16.16 -1.10
C GLU A 76 -1.75 15.48 -1.47
N LEU A 77 -1.06 15.98 -2.49
CA LEU A 77 0.24 15.44 -2.90
C LEU A 77 1.30 15.58 -1.80
N GLN A 78 1.29 16.69 -1.06
CA GLN A 78 2.19 16.87 0.08
C GLN A 78 1.95 15.80 1.16
N ILE A 79 0.71 15.51 1.50
CA ILE A 79 0.38 14.47 2.50
C ILE A 79 0.79 13.08 2.00
N ILE A 80 0.52 12.77 0.72
CA ILE A 80 0.88 11.48 0.10
C ILE A 80 2.40 11.27 0.16
N GLN A 81 3.17 12.32 -0.16
CA GLN A 81 4.63 12.29 -0.05
C GLN A 81 5.09 12.08 1.40
N GLN A 82 4.54 12.83 2.36
CA GLN A 82 4.91 12.72 3.78
C GLN A 82 4.63 11.33 4.37
N THR A 83 3.59 10.66 3.87
CA THR A 83 3.17 9.34 4.33
C THR A 83 3.84 8.20 3.55
N GLY A 84 4.60 8.50 2.49
CA GLY A 84 5.30 7.50 1.68
C GLY A 84 4.40 6.69 0.74
N PHE A 85 3.20 7.19 0.42
CA PHE A 85 2.20 6.45 -0.36
C PHE A 85 2.27 6.70 -1.88
N SER A 86 3.20 7.51 -2.37
CA SER A 86 3.28 7.84 -3.81
C SER A 86 3.38 6.60 -4.70
N GLY A 87 4.16 5.60 -4.29
CA GLY A 87 4.27 4.32 -5.02
C GLY A 87 2.94 3.57 -5.13
N TYR A 88 2.11 3.57 -4.07
CA TYR A 88 0.79 2.96 -4.09
C TYR A 88 -0.12 3.62 -5.13
N PHE A 89 -0.16 4.96 -5.17
CA PHE A 89 -0.96 5.69 -6.16
C PHE A 89 -0.51 5.41 -7.60
N LEU A 90 0.80 5.33 -7.83
CA LEU A 90 1.35 4.99 -9.14
C LEU A 90 0.97 3.58 -9.59
N ILE A 91 1.07 2.58 -8.71
CA ILE A 91 0.68 1.19 -9.00
C ILE A 91 -0.81 1.11 -9.36
N VAL A 92 -1.68 1.74 -8.57
CA VAL A 92 -3.13 1.72 -8.81
C VAL A 92 -3.48 2.42 -10.12
N GLU A 93 -2.85 3.57 -10.40
CA GLU A 93 -3.08 4.29 -11.65
C GLU A 93 -2.65 3.48 -12.87
N ASP A 94 -1.49 2.84 -12.83
CA ASP A 94 -0.98 2.00 -13.91
C ASP A 94 -1.93 0.82 -14.21
N PHE A 95 -2.35 0.09 -13.17
CA PHE A 95 -3.32 -1.00 -13.33
C PHE A 95 -4.65 -0.52 -13.94
N VAL A 96 -5.17 0.61 -13.46
CA VAL A 96 -6.44 1.18 -13.97
C VAL A 96 -6.28 1.67 -15.41
N SER A 97 -5.17 2.33 -15.73
CA SER A 97 -4.85 2.83 -17.07
C SER A 97 -4.72 1.69 -18.06
N TRP A 98 -3.98 0.64 -17.69
CA TRP A 98 -3.82 -0.57 -18.50
C TRP A 98 -5.17 -1.27 -18.74
N ALA A 99 -5.98 -1.46 -17.70
CA ALA A 99 -7.29 -2.09 -17.83
C ALA A 99 -8.19 -1.32 -18.82
N ARG A 100 -8.22 0.02 -18.73
CA ARG A 100 -8.95 0.87 -19.68
C ARG A 100 -8.43 0.72 -21.11
N ALA A 101 -7.11 0.68 -21.29
CA ALA A 101 -6.49 0.51 -22.61
C ALA A 101 -6.81 -0.85 -23.25
N GLN A 102 -7.03 -1.89 -22.45
CA GLN A 102 -7.45 -3.22 -22.91
C GLN A 102 -8.98 -3.36 -23.04
N GLY A 103 -9.75 -2.29 -22.83
CA GLY A 103 -11.22 -2.34 -22.88
C GLY A 103 -11.85 -3.10 -21.70
N ILE A 104 -11.11 -3.32 -20.62
CA ILE A 104 -11.60 -3.97 -19.40
C ILE A 104 -12.34 -2.92 -18.56
N PRO A 105 -13.63 -3.10 -18.23
CA PRO A 105 -14.39 -2.14 -17.45
C PRO A 105 -13.81 -1.95 -16.05
N VAL A 106 -13.58 -0.69 -15.67
CA VAL A 106 -13.22 -0.29 -14.31
C VAL A 106 -14.36 0.54 -13.72
N GLY A 107 -14.80 0.21 -12.51
CA GLY A 107 -15.88 0.93 -11.83
C GLY A 107 -15.52 2.39 -11.52
N PRO A 108 -16.50 3.23 -11.13
CA PRO A 108 -16.30 4.65 -10.86
C PRO A 108 -15.46 4.96 -9.61
N GLY A 109 -14.88 3.96 -8.95
CA GLY A 109 -14.35 4.06 -7.59
C GLY A 109 -15.43 3.76 -6.54
N ARG A 110 -15.01 3.48 -5.31
CA ARG A 110 -15.89 3.28 -4.15
C ARG A 110 -15.67 4.39 -3.14
#